data_AF-A0A2G6CGH6-F1
#
_entry.id   AF-A0A2G6CGH6-F1
#
_cell.length_a   1.000
_cell.length_b   1.000
_cell.length_c   1.000
_cell.angle_alpha   90.00
_cell.angle_beta   90.00
_cell.angle_gamma   90.00
#
_symmetry.space_group_name_H-M   'P 1'
#
loop_
_entity.id
_entity.type
_entity.pdbx_description
1 polymer ?
#
loop_
_entity_poly.entity_id
_entity_poly.type
_entity_poly.pdbx_seq_one_letter_code
_entity_poly.pdbx_strand_id
1 'polypeptide(L)'
;MPEQAFLDSVQQFIDTAIAHTDLPEGLATRIAACNSTYSVNFGVRLNGKVHSFQGWRSVHSEHIEPVKGGIRYAPDAYQEEVEALATLMSLKCALVNVPFGGSKGALKIDPNDWTEDELDRITRRFTQELARRDLIHPGRNVPAPDMGTGEREMAWMADEYRKIGRADAINNAACVTGKPVARGGIEGRVEATGRGLQYALRAYLTHPDTPPVAGKKSMEGLTIVVQGFGNVGYHGAKFCAEDGAKIVGIVEYDCAVFNPDGLDIDALHAHRTETGSVRDFPGATTTSSAAGLTHMAADVLIPAAKENAVTTENCDDLKYDLIVEAANGPVTADAETRLTARGVQILPDLYVNAGGVVVSYFEWVKNITHMSFGLMDRRENITVGEAVVDALENITGSRLPDRQRAIIRHESREIDLVRSGLEEIMVRAFDDIMEQKQKTPDVTLRTAAYIVTILRIADFYRAIGL
;
A
#
# COMPACT_ATOMS: atom_id res chain seq x y z
N MET A 1 25.15 -4.52 0.94
CA MET A 1 24.13 -4.76 1.99
C MET A 1 22.78 -4.92 1.29
N PRO A 2 21.83 -5.70 1.83
CA PRO A 2 20.52 -5.92 1.19
C PRO A 2 19.80 -4.62 0.80
N GLU A 3 19.95 -3.56 1.59
CA GLU A 3 19.29 -2.28 1.36
C GLU A 3 19.83 -1.55 0.11
N GLN A 4 21.14 -1.67 -0.17
CA GLN A 4 21.75 -1.14 -1.40
C GLN A 4 21.15 -1.83 -2.65
N ALA A 5 20.86 -3.13 -2.57
CA ALA A 5 20.27 -3.87 -3.69
C ALA A 5 18.84 -3.42 -4.01
N PHE A 6 18.09 -2.94 -3.02
CA PHE A 6 16.75 -2.38 -3.24
C PHE A 6 16.83 -1.05 -4.01
N LEU A 7 17.72 -0.14 -3.59
CA LEU A 7 17.97 1.13 -4.27
C LEU A 7 18.38 0.91 -5.73
N ASP A 8 19.35 0.03 -5.94
CA ASP A 8 19.87 -0.30 -7.27
C ASP A 8 18.76 -0.89 -8.16
N SER A 9 17.89 -1.75 -7.60
CA SER A 9 16.74 -2.31 -8.33
C SER A 9 15.73 -1.24 -8.75
N VAL A 10 15.38 -0.30 -7.85
CA VAL A 10 14.45 0.80 -8.18
C VAL A 10 15.02 1.67 -9.29
N GLN A 11 16.30 2.03 -9.20
CA GLN A 11 16.97 2.81 -10.24
C GLN A 11 16.96 2.07 -11.58
N GLN A 12 17.27 0.76 -11.58
CA GLN A 12 17.24 -0.07 -12.78
C GLN A 12 15.85 -0.13 -13.42
N PHE A 13 14.77 -0.22 -12.63
CA PHE A 13 13.40 -0.18 -13.14
C PHE A 13 13.06 1.17 -13.78
N ILE A 14 13.48 2.27 -13.16
CA ILE A 14 13.31 3.63 -13.71
C ILE A 14 14.08 3.76 -15.03
N ASP A 15 15.35 3.40 -15.06
CA ASP A 15 16.20 3.51 -16.25
C ASP A 15 15.66 2.66 -17.41
N THR A 16 15.22 1.44 -17.11
CA THR A 16 14.59 0.55 -18.10
C THR A 16 13.33 1.19 -18.69
N ALA A 17 12.48 1.78 -17.86
CA ALA A 17 11.26 2.43 -18.32
C ALA A 17 11.56 3.70 -19.13
N ILE A 18 12.50 4.54 -18.68
CA ILE A 18 12.93 5.75 -19.39
C ILE A 18 13.44 5.41 -20.80
N ALA A 19 14.18 4.31 -20.95
CA ALA A 19 14.68 3.84 -22.25
C ALA A 19 13.57 3.51 -23.27
N HIS A 20 12.33 3.31 -22.79
CA HIS A 20 11.13 3.11 -23.61
C HIS A 20 10.29 4.37 -23.78
N THR A 21 10.81 5.55 -23.42
CA THR A 21 10.13 6.85 -23.57
C THR A 21 10.93 7.81 -24.43
N ASP A 22 10.23 8.72 -25.13
CA ASP A 22 10.86 9.81 -25.91
C ASP A 22 11.13 11.05 -25.05
N LEU A 23 11.51 10.87 -23.78
CA LEU A 23 11.75 11.99 -22.87
C LEU A 23 13.11 12.64 -23.13
N PRO A 24 13.20 13.99 -23.12
CA PRO A 24 14.48 14.67 -23.10
C PRO A 24 15.32 14.23 -21.89
N GLU A 25 16.63 14.05 -22.09
CA GLU A 25 17.56 13.58 -21.04
C GLU A 25 17.49 14.41 -19.74
N GLY A 26 17.35 15.74 -19.88
CA GLY A 26 17.21 16.64 -18.74
C GLY A 26 15.92 16.41 -17.93
N LEU A 27 14.81 16.10 -18.60
CA LEU A 27 13.53 15.81 -17.94
C LEU A 27 13.55 14.42 -17.30
N ALA A 28 14.13 13.43 -17.98
CA ALA A 28 14.34 12.09 -17.42
C ALA A 28 15.17 12.13 -16.12
N THR A 29 16.30 12.86 -16.15
CA THR A 29 17.15 13.07 -14.96
C THR A 29 16.39 13.77 -13.83
N ARG A 30 15.55 14.75 -14.17
CA ARG A 30 14.72 15.47 -13.19
C ARG A 30 13.67 14.58 -12.54
N ILE A 31 13.07 13.66 -13.28
CA ILE A 31 12.04 12.73 -12.79
C ILE A 31 12.65 11.65 -11.89
N ALA A 32 13.91 11.26 -12.12
CA ALA A 32 14.58 10.24 -11.32
C ALA A 32 15.11 10.77 -9.97
N ALA A 33 15.47 12.06 -9.91
CA ALA A 33 16.13 12.65 -8.74
C ALA A 33 15.13 13.24 -7.73
N CYS A 34 15.41 13.09 -6.44
CA CYS A 34 14.65 13.78 -5.40
C CYS A 34 14.89 15.30 -5.43
N ASN A 35 13.82 16.09 -5.30
CA ASN A 35 13.88 17.55 -5.21
C ASN A 35 14.63 18.04 -3.97
N SER A 36 14.40 17.42 -2.81
CA SER A 36 15.05 17.83 -1.56
C SER A 36 15.04 16.73 -0.51
N THR A 37 16.10 16.66 0.29
CA THR A 37 16.17 15.79 1.46
C THR A 37 16.61 16.59 2.67
N TYR A 38 15.82 16.55 3.74
CA TYR A 38 16.08 17.25 4.99
C TYR A 38 16.50 16.27 6.07
N SER A 39 17.70 16.45 6.63
CA SER A 39 18.09 15.79 7.88
C SER A 39 17.73 16.68 9.08
N VAL A 40 17.15 16.07 10.10
CA VAL A 40 16.85 16.72 11.38
C VAL A 40 17.54 15.98 12.51
N ASN A 41 18.27 16.73 13.33
CA ASN A 41 18.90 16.25 14.55
C ASN A 41 18.32 17.01 15.73
N PHE A 42 17.82 16.30 16.73
CA PHE A 42 17.17 16.94 17.88
C PHE A 42 17.41 16.18 19.18
N GLY A 43 17.43 16.92 20.29
CA GLY A 43 17.57 16.36 21.63
C GLY A 43 16.22 16.27 22.35
N VAL A 44 15.99 15.19 23.07
CA VAL A 44 14.84 15.01 23.98
C VAL A 44 15.37 14.63 25.36
N ARG A 45 14.86 15.29 26.41
CA ARG A 45 15.18 14.91 27.79
C ARG A 45 14.20 13.84 28.26
N LEU A 46 14.71 12.65 28.53
CA LEU A 46 13.97 11.46 28.98
C LEU A 46 14.66 10.92 30.24
N ASN A 47 13.89 10.64 31.30
CA ASN A 47 14.40 10.14 32.59
C ASN A 47 15.65 10.89 33.13
N GLY A 48 15.65 12.22 32.99
CA GLY A 48 16.74 13.09 33.43
C GLY A 48 17.99 13.09 32.54
N LYS A 49 18.05 12.26 31.50
CA LYS A 49 19.13 12.22 30.50
C LYS A 49 18.70 12.88 29.20
N VAL A 50 19.64 13.47 28.46
CA VAL A 50 19.39 14.00 27.12
C VAL A 50 19.78 12.94 26.10
N HIS A 51 18.84 12.57 25.25
CA HIS A 51 19.03 11.67 24.13
C HIS A 51 18.97 12.45 22.82
N SER A 52 19.87 12.16 21.89
CA SER A 52 19.88 12.78 20.57
C SER A 52 19.32 11.80 19.54
N PHE A 53 18.47 12.31 18.66
CA PHE A 53 17.81 11.54 17.60
C PHE A 53 18.12 12.17 16.25
N GLN A 54 18.25 11.30 15.25
CA GLN A 54 18.44 11.68 13.86
C GLN A 54 17.28 11.15 13.03
N GLY A 55 16.73 11.98 12.16
CA GLY A 55 15.72 11.59 11.19
C GLY A 55 15.87 12.33 9.88
N TRP A 56 15.07 11.91 8.90
CA TRP A 56 15.04 12.47 7.56
C TRP A 56 13.61 12.66 7.08
N ARG A 57 13.41 13.63 6.18
CA ARG A 57 12.24 13.74 5.31
C ARG A 57 12.74 14.09 3.92
N SER A 58 12.54 13.19 2.96
CA SER A 58 12.83 13.43 1.55
C SER A 58 11.54 13.74 0.80
N VAL A 59 11.63 14.66 -0.15
CA VAL A 59 10.60 15.05 -1.10
C VAL A 59 11.15 14.75 -2.48
N HIS A 60 10.52 13.78 -3.14
CA HIS A 60 10.94 13.37 -4.46
C HIS A 60 10.50 14.37 -5.52
N SER A 61 9.20 14.62 -5.63
CA SER A 61 8.65 15.52 -6.64
C SER A 61 7.44 16.27 -6.09
N GLU A 62 7.40 17.56 -6.37
CA GLU A 62 6.31 18.50 -6.05
C GLU A 62 5.50 18.89 -7.30
N HIS A 63 5.53 18.06 -8.36
CA HIS A 63 4.71 18.29 -9.56
C HIS A 63 3.22 18.43 -9.23
N ILE A 64 2.78 17.81 -8.13
CA ILE A 64 1.50 18.05 -7.46
C ILE A 64 1.75 18.18 -5.96
N GLU A 65 1.17 19.19 -5.32
CA GLU A 65 1.12 19.33 -3.87
C GLU A 65 -0.27 19.01 -3.31
N PRO A 66 -0.36 18.41 -2.11
CA PRO A 66 0.76 18.11 -1.20
C PRO A 66 1.53 16.85 -1.61
N VAL A 67 2.78 16.75 -1.16
CA VAL A 67 3.57 15.51 -1.26
C VAL A 67 3.18 14.53 -0.16
N LYS A 68 3.25 13.23 -0.45
CA LYS A 68 2.72 12.16 0.42
C LYS A 68 3.74 11.06 0.66
N GLY A 69 3.80 10.59 1.90
CA GLY A 69 4.35 9.27 2.22
C GLY A 69 4.74 9.10 3.69
N GLY A 70 5.05 7.85 4.04
CA GLY A 70 5.10 7.39 5.43
C GLY A 70 6.27 7.92 6.26
N ILE A 71 6.22 7.69 7.58
CA ILE A 71 7.33 7.89 8.52
C ILE A 71 7.71 6.53 9.10
N ARG A 72 8.94 6.08 8.83
CA ARG A 72 9.51 4.82 9.32
C ARG A 72 10.30 5.02 10.61
N TYR A 73 10.08 4.18 11.61
CA TYR A 73 10.94 4.07 12.79
C TYR A 73 11.74 2.78 12.68
N ALA A 74 13.03 2.91 12.39
CA ALA A 74 13.91 1.75 12.26
C ALA A 74 15.35 2.11 12.69
N PRO A 75 16.07 1.21 13.38
CA PRO A 75 17.42 1.47 13.87
C PRO A 75 18.49 1.56 12.75
N ASP A 76 18.20 0.95 11.61
CA ASP A 76 19.02 0.89 10.39
C ASP A 76 18.70 2.01 9.39
N ALA A 77 17.62 2.78 9.59
CA ALA A 77 17.22 3.86 8.68
C ALA A 77 18.36 4.83 8.33
N TYR A 78 18.46 5.15 7.04
CA TYR A 78 19.48 6.03 6.46
C TYR A 78 18.92 6.84 5.28
N GLN A 79 19.68 7.83 4.79
CA GLN A 79 19.16 8.86 3.89
C GLN A 79 18.73 8.31 2.53
N GLU A 80 19.58 7.51 1.90
CA GLU A 80 19.41 7.03 0.53
C GLU A 80 18.20 6.09 0.42
N GLU A 81 17.94 5.28 1.46
CA GLU A 81 16.70 4.50 1.58
C GLU A 81 15.45 5.40 1.56
N VAL A 82 15.47 6.49 2.32
CA VAL A 82 14.36 7.45 2.40
C VAL A 82 14.13 8.12 1.03
N GLU A 83 15.19 8.43 0.29
CA GLU A 83 15.11 9.01 -1.05
C GLU A 83 14.44 8.06 -2.04
N ALA A 84 14.89 6.80 -2.14
CA ALA A 84 14.25 5.86 -3.07
C ALA A 84 12.80 5.54 -2.70
N LEU A 85 12.49 5.42 -1.41
CA LEU A 85 11.11 5.24 -0.97
C LEU A 85 10.26 6.48 -1.29
N ALA A 86 10.83 7.69 -1.28
CA ALA A 86 10.13 8.90 -1.73
C ALA A 86 9.87 8.89 -3.25
N THR A 87 10.84 8.42 -4.04
CA THR A 87 10.68 8.21 -5.49
C THR A 87 9.54 7.25 -5.79
N LEU A 88 9.53 6.08 -5.14
CA LEU A 88 8.44 5.11 -5.28
C LEU A 88 7.08 5.71 -4.92
N MET A 89 7.01 6.61 -3.93
CA MET A 89 5.74 7.26 -3.59
C MET A 89 5.23 8.17 -4.70
N SER A 90 6.09 8.93 -5.39
CA SER A 90 5.67 9.73 -6.55
C SER A 90 5.15 8.86 -7.67
N LEU A 91 5.90 7.83 -8.04
CA LEU A 91 5.52 6.92 -9.12
C LEU A 91 4.20 6.24 -8.78
N LYS A 92 4.06 5.75 -7.55
CA LYS A 92 2.84 5.08 -7.06
C LYS A 92 1.63 5.99 -7.13
N CYS A 93 1.72 7.22 -6.61
CA CYS A 93 0.64 8.19 -6.68
C CYS A 93 0.25 8.50 -8.14
N ALA A 94 1.23 8.68 -9.03
CA ALA A 94 0.98 8.92 -10.45
C ALA A 94 0.27 7.73 -11.13
N LEU A 95 0.57 6.48 -10.73
CA LEU A 95 -0.03 5.28 -11.32
C LEU A 95 -1.52 5.18 -11.02
N VAL A 96 -1.87 5.40 -9.75
CA VAL A 96 -3.27 5.37 -9.29
C VAL A 96 -3.99 6.71 -9.43
N ASN A 97 -3.39 7.66 -10.15
CA ASN A 97 -3.93 9.00 -10.39
C ASN A 97 -4.38 9.72 -9.09
N VAL A 98 -3.64 9.50 -8.01
CA VAL A 98 -3.82 10.20 -6.74
C VAL A 98 -3.01 11.51 -6.83
N PRO A 99 -3.64 12.68 -6.57
CA PRO A 99 -3.02 13.98 -6.81
C PRO A 99 -2.04 14.35 -5.69
N PHE A 100 -0.96 13.57 -5.55
CA PHE A 100 0.13 13.82 -4.61
C PHE A 100 1.48 13.60 -5.28
N GLY A 101 2.41 14.49 -4.97
CA GLY A 101 3.83 14.22 -5.10
C GLY A 101 4.33 13.18 -4.11
N GLY A 102 5.57 12.74 -4.25
CA GLY A 102 6.18 11.69 -3.44
C GLY A 102 7.03 12.27 -2.32
N SER A 103 6.90 11.71 -1.13
CA SER A 103 7.80 11.99 -0.01
C SER A 103 7.96 10.77 0.89
N LYS A 104 8.97 10.75 1.72
CA LYS A 104 9.18 9.72 2.74
C LYS A 104 9.93 10.33 3.91
N GLY A 105 9.65 9.85 5.11
CA GLY A 105 10.47 10.18 6.28
C GLY A 105 10.90 8.94 7.04
N ALA A 106 11.95 9.11 7.82
CA ALA A 106 12.38 8.10 8.78
C ALA A 106 12.96 8.74 10.03
N LEU A 107 12.88 8.03 11.14
CA LEU A 107 13.56 8.35 12.38
C LEU A 107 14.40 7.13 12.78
N LYS A 108 15.69 7.35 13.00
CA LYS A 108 16.65 6.29 13.32
C LYS A 108 16.53 5.86 14.77
N ILE A 109 15.54 5.01 15.06
CA ILE A 109 15.24 4.48 16.39
C ILE A 109 14.68 3.06 16.30
N ASP A 110 14.95 2.21 17.29
CA ASP A 110 14.14 1.01 17.54
C ASP A 110 13.00 1.41 18.49
N PRO A 111 11.72 1.31 18.07
CA PRO A 111 10.60 1.65 18.95
C PRO A 111 10.48 0.74 20.18
N ASN A 112 11.07 -0.46 20.19
CA ASN A 112 11.02 -1.38 21.33
C ASN A 112 11.94 -0.96 22.49
N ASP A 113 12.91 -0.08 22.23
CA ASP A 113 13.84 0.41 23.25
C ASP A 113 13.23 1.49 24.16
N TRP A 114 11.99 1.91 23.87
CA TRP A 114 11.35 3.05 24.51
C TRP A 114 9.96 2.69 25.04
N THR A 115 9.62 3.25 26.19
CA THR A 115 8.24 3.20 26.69
C THR A 115 7.31 4.06 25.84
N GLU A 116 6.00 3.81 25.92
CA GLU A 116 5.01 4.57 25.16
C GLU A 116 5.07 6.08 25.45
N ASP A 117 5.23 6.48 26.71
CA ASP A 117 5.37 7.88 27.13
C ASP A 117 6.63 8.55 26.58
N GLU A 118 7.72 7.78 26.42
CA GLU A 118 8.97 8.27 25.84
C GLU A 118 8.84 8.42 24.33
N LEU A 119 8.24 7.44 23.65
CA LEU A 119 7.93 7.52 22.22
C LEU A 119 7.03 8.71 21.91
N ASP A 120 5.99 8.98 22.70
CA ASP A 120 5.12 10.16 22.52
C ASP A 120 5.96 11.44 22.52
N ARG A 121 6.85 11.61 23.50
CA ARG A 121 7.74 12.79 23.60
C ARG A 121 8.70 12.90 22.41
N ILE A 122 9.25 11.78 21.95
CA ILE A 122 10.15 11.71 20.79
C ILE A 122 9.38 12.09 19.52
N THR A 123 8.23 11.46 19.27
CA THR A 123 7.37 11.70 18.11
C THR A 123 6.91 13.14 18.06
N ARG A 124 6.42 13.71 19.16
CA ARG A 124 6.02 15.12 19.24
C ARG A 124 7.18 16.06 18.93
N ARG A 125 8.36 15.79 19.49
CA ARG A 125 9.53 16.63 19.21
C ARG A 125 9.93 16.54 17.74
N PHE A 126 9.88 15.36 17.13
CA PHE A 126 10.12 15.19 15.71
C PHE A 126 9.10 15.98 14.88
N THR A 127 7.81 15.93 15.23
CA THR A 127 6.76 16.74 14.58
C THR A 127 7.06 18.23 14.63
N GLN A 128 7.54 18.75 15.77
CA GLN A 128 7.92 20.16 15.89
C GLN A 128 9.04 20.54 14.92
N GLU A 129 10.05 19.68 14.75
CA GLU A 129 11.17 19.95 13.82
C GLU A 129 10.75 19.88 12.35
N LEU A 130 9.82 18.98 12.01
CA LEU A 130 9.23 18.90 10.66
C LEU A 130 8.33 20.11 10.37
N ALA A 131 7.47 20.49 11.32
CA ALA A 131 6.48 21.56 11.15
C ALA A 131 7.15 22.93 10.93
N ARG A 132 8.29 23.20 11.56
CA ARG A 132 9.08 24.44 11.36
C ARG A 132 9.53 24.67 9.90
N ARG A 133 9.54 23.61 9.09
CA ARG A 133 9.99 23.62 7.69
C ARG A 133 8.87 23.18 6.72
N ASP A 134 7.62 23.16 7.19
CA ASP A 134 6.45 22.65 6.44
C ASP A 134 6.61 21.21 5.90
N LEU A 135 7.44 20.39 6.56
CA LEU A 135 7.65 18.98 6.24
C LEU A 135 6.56 18.06 6.84
N ILE A 136 5.63 18.66 7.58
CA ILE A 136 4.32 18.16 7.93
C ILE A 136 3.36 19.35 7.82
N HIS A 137 2.44 19.32 6.87
CA HIS A 137 1.56 20.44 6.54
C HIS A 137 0.40 19.95 5.62
N PRO A 138 -0.87 20.35 5.88
CA PRO A 138 -2.03 19.87 5.13
C PRO A 138 -1.96 20.05 3.61
N GLY A 139 -1.38 21.16 3.15
CA GLY A 139 -1.29 21.52 1.73
C GLY A 139 0.12 21.45 1.14
N ARG A 140 1.13 20.94 1.87
CA ARG A 140 2.51 20.82 1.34
C ARG A 140 3.07 19.43 1.50
N ASN A 141 3.02 18.85 2.69
CA ASN A 141 3.65 17.56 2.96
C ASN A 141 2.84 16.77 4.01
N VAL A 142 2.26 15.65 3.62
CA VAL A 142 1.31 14.89 4.46
C VAL A 142 1.90 13.52 4.81
N PRO A 143 2.43 13.32 6.03
CA PRO A 143 2.93 12.02 6.46
C PRO A 143 1.85 10.95 6.60
N ALA A 144 2.27 9.70 6.79
CA ALA A 144 1.45 8.52 7.06
C ALA A 144 2.24 7.51 7.91
N PRO A 145 1.61 6.43 8.39
CA PRO A 145 2.32 5.31 8.99
C PRO A 145 3.25 4.61 7.99
N ASP A 146 4.30 3.99 8.52
CA ASP A 146 5.18 3.03 7.85
C ASP A 146 5.68 2.01 8.89
N MET A 147 6.71 1.22 8.56
CA MET A 147 7.33 0.28 9.51
C MET A 147 7.73 1.01 10.82
N GLY A 148 7.31 0.44 11.96
CA GLY A 148 7.58 0.99 13.29
C GLY A 148 6.66 2.14 13.71
N THR A 149 5.67 2.53 12.90
CA THR A 149 4.66 3.54 13.25
C THR A 149 3.24 3.09 12.89
N GLY A 150 2.24 3.61 13.59
CA GLY A 150 0.83 3.28 13.38
C GLY A 150 -0.11 4.44 13.69
N GLU A 151 -1.37 4.12 13.96
CA GLU A 151 -2.39 5.13 14.27
C GLU A 151 -2.01 6.00 15.48
N ARG A 152 -1.32 5.41 16.46
CA ARG A 152 -0.86 6.08 17.68
C ARG A 152 0.09 7.24 17.36
N GLU A 153 1.15 6.98 16.62
CA GLU A 153 2.13 8.01 16.26
C GLU A 153 1.46 9.08 15.39
N MET A 154 0.59 8.71 14.44
CA MET A 154 -0.12 9.70 13.61
C MET A 154 -1.04 10.59 14.44
N ALA A 155 -1.69 10.04 15.47
CA ALA A 155 -2.52 10.82 16.40
C ALA A 155 -1.67 11.82 17.21
N TRP A 156 -0.50 11.41 17.69
CA TRP A 156 0.44 12.29 18.39
C TRP A 156 0.94 13.42 17.48
N MET A 157 1.33 13.09 16.25
CA MET A 157 1.76 14.09 15.26
C MET A 157 0.64 15.09 14.94
N ALA A 158 -0.59 14.62 14.71
CA ALA A 158 -1.73 15.49 14.41
C ALA A 158 -2.05 16.44 15.58
N ASP A 159 -2.05 15.91 16.80
CA ASP A 159 -2.33 16.71 18.00
C ASP A 159 -1.22 17.75 18.26
N GLU A 160 0.05 17.37 18.09
CA GLU A 160 1.17 18.27 18.24
C GLU A 160 1.19 19.37 17.18
N TYR A 161 0.98 19.00 15.90
CA TYR A 161 0.89 19.95 14.80
C TYR A 161 -0.20 21.00 15.04
N ARG A 162 -1.38 20.57 15.50
CA ARG A 162 -2.48 21.47 15.87
C ARG A 162 -2.11 22.40 17.03
N LYS A 163 -1.39 21.92 18.05
CA LYS A 163 -0.99 22.72 19.23
C LYS A 163 -0.01 23.82 18.89
N ILE A 164 0.95 23.55 18.01
CA ILE A 164 1.99 24.51 17.61
C ILE A 164 1.57 25.37 16.41
N GLY A 165 0.57 24.92 15.65
CA GLY A 165 0.01 25.63 14.51
C GLY A 165 -0.85 26.83 14.90
N ARG A 166 -1.34 27.55 13.89
CA ARG A 166 -2.24 28.69 14.11
C ARG A 166 -3.66 28.20 14.46
N ALA A 167 -4.33 28.94 15.36
CA ALA A 167 -5.67 28.60 15.82
C ALA A 167 -6.74 28.73 14.72
N ASP A 168 -6.50 29.56 13.70
CA ASP A 168 -7.38 29.80 12.55
C ASP A 168 -7.13 28.83 11.38
N ALA A 169 -6.16 27.93 11.50
CA ALA A 169 -5.90 26.93 10.48
C ALA A 169 -6.94 25.79 10.54
N ILE A 170 -7.93 25.87 9.65
CA ILE A 170 -9.09 24.96 9.63
C ILE A 170 -8.67 23.52 9.28
N ASN A 171 -7.70 23.34 8.39
CA ASN A 171 -7.32 22.02 7.86
C ASN A 171 -6.19 21.32 8.66
N ASN A 172 -5.93 21.71 9.91
CA ASN A 172 -4.87 21.12 10.74
C ASN A 172 -4.96 19.59 10.85
N ALA A 173 -6.17 19.01 10.86
CA ALA A 173 -6.38 17.56 10.92
C ALA A 173 -5.91 16.80 9.68
N ALA A 174 -5.75 17.48 8.54
CA ALA A 174 -5.28 16.91 7.29
C ALA A 174 -3.74 16.94 7.15
N CYS A 175 -3.00 17.38 8.17
CA CYS A 175 -1.52 17.41 8.12
C CYS A 175 -0.89 16.02 8.05
N VAL A 176 -1.60 14.96 8.47
CA VAL A 176 -1.13 13.58 8.50
C VAL A 176 -2.33 12.63 8.28
N THR A 177 -2.09 11.48 7.67
CA THR A 177 -3.11 10.42 7.46
C THR A 177 -2.75 9.15 8.22
N GLY A 178 -3.63 8.14 8.21
CA GLY A 178 -3.49 6.94 9.02
C GLY A 178 -3.79 7.18 10.49
N LYS A 179 -4.64 8.16 10.79
CA LYS A 179 -5.08 8.47 12.17
C LYS A 179 -6.13 7.45 12.63
N PRO A 180 -6.33 7.28 13.95
CA PRO A 180 -7.47 6.53 14.47
C PRO A 180 -8.77 7.17 13.97
N VAL A 181 -9.79 6.35 13.71
CA VAL A 181 -11.12 6.83 13.25
C VAL A 181 -11.69 7.92 14.18
N ALA A 182 -11.53 7.74 15.50
CA ALA A 182 -11.97 8.70 16.51
C ALA A 182 -11.25 10.09 16.44
N ARG A 183 -10.19 10.22 15.65
CA ARG A 183 -9.36 11.42 15.50
C ARG A 183 -9.27 11.88 14.04
N GLY A 184 -10.33 11.67 13.25
CA GLY A 184 -10.37 12.07 11.83
C GLY A 184 -9.69 11.08 10.90
N GLY A 185 -9.45 9.84 11.37
CA GLY A 185 -9.13 8.71 10.50
C GLY A 185 -10.29 8.34 9.58
N ILE A 186 -10.01 7.42 8.65
CA ILE A 186 -11.01 6.87 7.74
C ILE A 186 -11.20 5.37 8.00
N GLU A 187 -12.44 4.90 7.89
CA GLU A 187 -12.73 3.48 7.96
C GLU A 187 -12.01 2.72 6.85
N GLY A 188 -11.53 1.52 7.16
CA GLY A 188 -10.86 0.67 6.19
C GLY A 188 -9.41 1.05 5.87
N ARG A 189 -8.83 2.06 6.54
CA ARG A 189 -7.43 2.43 6.30
C ARG A 189 -6.44 1.31 6.65
N VAL A 190 -6.68 0.59 7.74
CA VAL A 190 -5.83 -0.51 8.21
C VAL A 190 -5.80 -1.64 7.17
N GLU A 191 -6.98 -2.04 6.67
CA GLU A 191 -7.13 -3.12 5.70
C GLU A 191 -6.88 -2.70 4.24
N ALA A 192 -6.70 -1.40 3.96
CA ALA A 192 -6.67 -0.82 2.62
C ALA A 192 -5.63 -1.44 1.68
N THR A 193 -4.42 -1.73 2.17
CA THR A 193 -3.37 -2.34 1.34
C THR A 193 -3.71 -3.80 1.00
N GLY A 194 -4.23 -4.57 1.95
CA GLY A 194 -4.69 -5.93 1.69
C GLY A 194 -5.90 -5.97 0.75
N ARG A 195 -6.80 -4.98 0.86
CA ARG A 195 -7.95 -4.83 -0.04
C ARG A 195 -7.51 -4.41 -1.45
N GLY A 196 -6.56 -3.50 -1.56
CA GLY A 196 -5.95 -3.11 -2.85
C GLY A 196 -5.31 -4.31 -3.55
N LEU A 197 -4.63 -5.19 -2.81
CA LEU A 197 -4.09 -6.43 -3.33
C LEU A 197 -5.16 -7.38 -3.87
N GLN A 198 -6.27 -7.56 -3.14
CA GLN A 198 -7.39 -8.38 -3.60
C GLN A 198 -7.91 -7.84 -4.94
N TYR A 199 -8.12 -6.53 -5.04
CA TYR A 199 -8.61 -5.90 -6.26
C TYR A 199 -7.62 -5.97 -7.41
N ALA A 200 -6.32 -5.84 -7.12
CA ALA A 200 -5.26 -5.98 -8.11
C ALA A 200 -5.22 -7.39 -8.71
N LEU A 201 -5.27 -8.42 -7.86
CA LEU A 201 -5.31 -9.80 -8.31
C LEU A 201 -6.61 -10.10 -9.07
N ARG A 202 -7.76 -9.61 -8.60
CA ARG A 202 -9.03 -9.76 -9.30
C ARG A 202 -9.00 -9.09 -10.67
N ALA A 203 -8.54 -7.84 -10.76
CA ALA A 203 -8.41 -7.10 -12.01
C ALA A 203 -7.56 -7.88 -13.02
N TYR A 204 -6.41 -8.39 -12.58
CA TYR A 204 -5.57 -9.24 -13.42
C TYR A 204 -6.30 -10.51 -13.89
N LEU A 205 -6.96 -11.24 -12.98
CA LEU A 205 -7.64 -12.49 -13.31
C LEU A 205 -8.82 -12.27 -14.26
N THR A 206 -9.55 -11.16 -14.15
CA THR A 206 -10.75 -10.90 -14.96
C THR A 206 -10.46 -10.16 -16.27
N HIS A 207 -9.30 -9.52 -16.41
CA HIS A 207 -8.97 -8.77 -17.61
C HIS A 207 -8.90 -9.69 -18.85
N PRO A 208 -9.44 -9.28 -20.02
CA PRO A 208 -9.47 -10.13 -21.20
C PRO A 208 -8.08 -10.48 -21.74
N ASP A 209 -7.14 -9.54 -21.69
CA ASP A 209 -5.81 -9.69 -22.31
C ASP A 209 -4.73 -10.30 -21.41
N THR A 210 -5.06 -10.67 -20.18
CA THR A 210 -4.10 -11.38 -19.30
C THR A 210 -4.13 -12.88 -19.58
N PRO A 211 -3.06 -13.64 -19.34
CA PRO A 211 -3.14 -15.10 -19.34
C PRO A 211 -3.89 -15.60 -18.08
N PRO A 212 -4.56 -16.76 -18.14
CA PRO A 212 -5.11 -17.40 -16.96
C PRO A 212 -3.99 -17.89 -16.02
N VAL A 213 -4.26 -17.91 -14.71
CA VAL A 213 -3.33 -18.45 -13.69
C VAL A 213 -3.78 -19.87 -13.37
N ALA A 214 -2.93 -20.88 -13.59
CA ALA A 214 -3.31 -22.29 -13.49
C ALA A 214 -4.64 -22.64 -14.20
N GLY A 215 -4.88 -22.02 -15.37
CA GLY A 215 -6.11 -22.20 -16.15
C GLY A 215 -7.35 -21.45 -15.62
N LYS A 216 -7.20 -20.61 -14.58
CA LYS A 216 -8.28 -19.87 -13.92
C LYS A 216 -8.27 -18.39 -14.29
N LYS A 217 -9.47 -17.80 -14.38
CA LYS A 217 -9.75 -16.36 -14.61
C LYS A 217 -10.55 -15.74 -13.46
N SER A 218 -10.50 -16.38 -12.30
CA SER A 218 -11.21 -16.00 -11.08
C SER A 218 -10.45 -16.46 -9.84
N MET A 219 -10.78 -15.88 -8.69
CA MET A 219 -10.21 -16.24 -7.38
C MET A 219 -10.62 -17.64 -6.91
N GLU A 220 -11.82 -18.09 -7.30
CA GLU A 220 -12.39 -19.39 -6.91
C GLU A 220 -11.43 -20.56 -7.19
N GLY A 221 -11.05 -21.27 -6.13
CA GLY A 221 -10.20 -22.47 -6.20
C GLY A 221 -8.72 -22.20 -6.49
N LEU A 222 -8.30 -20.94 -6.58
CA LEU A 222 -6.90 -20.54 -6.78
C LEU A 222 -6.09 -20.78 -5.49
N THR A 223 -4.93 -21.41 -5.59
CA THR A 223 -4.08 -21.70 -4.41
C THR A 223 -3.04 -20.60 -4.20
N ILE A 224 -2.92 -20.11 -2.98
CA ILE A 224 -2.09 -18.94 -2.64
C ILE A 224 -1.16 -19.25 -1.47
N VAL A 225 0.12 -18.89 -1.59
CA VAL A 225 1.07 -18.81 -0.48
C VAL A 225 1.34 -17.34 -0.18
N VAL A 226 1.28 -16.94 1.10
CA VAL A 226 1.57 -15.57 1.54
C VAL A 226 2.80 -15.57 2.42
N GLN A 227 3.76 -14.69 2.13
CA GLN A 227 4.94 -14.47 2.95
C GLN A 227 4.76 -13.18 3.77
N GLY A 228 4.83 -13.30 5.08
CA GLY A 228 4.51 -12.25 6.05
C GLY A 228 3.03 -12.30 6.40
N PHE A 229 2.72 -12.46 7.68
CA PHE A 229 1.38 -12.46 8.25
C PHE A 229 1.12 -11.23 9.11
N GLY A 230 1.81 -10.12 8.81
CA GLY A 230 1.52 -8.79 9.33
C GLY A 230 0.22 -8.21 8.75
N ASN A 231 0.02 -6.91 8.93
CA ASN A 231 -1.20 -6.21 8.51
C ASN A 231 -1.57 -6.47 7.03
N VAL A 232 -0.61 -6.32 6.11
CA VAL A 232 -0.86 -6.50 4.67
C VAL A 232 -1.16 -7.97 4.34
N GLY A 233 -0.32 -8.89 4.84
CA GLY A 233 -0.46 -10.31 4.54
C GLY A 233 -1.72 -10.94 5.12
N TYR A 234 -2.09 -10.61 6.37
CA TYR A 234 -3.33 -11.08 6.98
C TYR A 234 -4.56 -10.60 6.22
N HIS A 235 -4.69 -9.28 5.96
CA HIS A 235 -5.84 -8.75 5.24
C HIS A 235 -5.89 -9.24 3.79
N GLY A 236 -4.75 -9.34 3.11
CA GLY A 236 -4.65 -9.90 1.77
C GLY A 236 -5.12 -11.36 1.73
N ALA A 237 -4.59 -12.21 2.61
CA ALA A 237 -5.00 -13.61 2.72
C ALA A 237 -6.49 -13.76 3.02
N LYS A 238 -7.01 -12.98 3.98
CA LYS A 238 -8.42 -12.98 4.37
C LYS A 238 -9.33 -12.64 3.20
N PHE A 239 -9.07 -11.53 2.52
CA PHE A 239 -9.94 -11.07 1.45
C PHE A 239 -9.84 -11.91 0.18
N CYS A 240 -8.67 -12.48 -0.11
CA CYS A 240 -8.55 -13.48 -1.16
C CYS A 240 -9.37 -14.75 -0.85
N ALA A 241 -9.38 -15.19 0.42
CA ALA A 241 -10.19 -16.33 0.86
C ALA A 241 -11.70 -16.03 0.79
N GLU A 242 -12.13 -14.81 1.13
CA GLU A 242 -13.52 -14.35 0.97
C GLU A 242 -14.00 -14.45 -0.50
N ASP A 243 -13.11 -14.26 -1.47
CA ASP A 243 -13.37 -14.39 -2.90
C ASP A 243 -13.18 -15.83 -3.44
N GLY A 244 -13.00 -16.82 -2.56
CA GLY A 244 -12.94 -18.25 -2.92
C GLY A 244 -11.54 -18.81 -3.19
N ALA A 245 -10.47 -18.04 -2.96
CA ALA A 245 -9.11 -18.57 -3.03
C ALA A 245 -8.79 -19.45 -1.81
N LYS A 246 -7.90 -20.44 -2.00
CA LYS A 246 -7.39 -21.30 -0.94
C LYS A 246 -6.01 -20.82 -0.51
N ILE A 247 -5.90 -20.30 0.70
CA ILE A 247 -4.60 -19.95 1.27
C ILE A 247 -3.95 -21.24 1.78
N VAL A 248 -2.98 -21.78 1.04
CA VAL A 248 -2.37 -23.08 1.33
C VAL A 248 -1.09 -22.99 2.15
N GLY A 249 -0.52 -21.78 2.27
CA GLY A 249 0.68 -21.57 3.09
C GLY A 249 0.86 -20.14 3.58
N ILE A 250 1.37 -20.00 4.80
CA ILE A 250 1.83 -18.74 5.39
C ILE A 250 3.31 -18.90 5.79
N VAL A 251 4.16 -18.01 5.30
CA VAL A 251 5.61 -17.99 5.59
C VAL A 251 5.93 -16.78 6.47
N GLU A 252 6.33 -17.01 7.71
CA GLU A 252 6.77 -15.98 8.67
C GLU A 252 8.29 -16.02 8.86
N TYR A 253 8.84 -15.06 9.62
CA TYR A 253 10.28 -14.98 9.85
C TYR A 253 10.87 -16.17 10.64
N ASP A 254 10.07 -16.80 11.49
CA ASP A 254 10.48 -17.88 12.40
C ASP A 254 10.08 -19.29 11.90
N CYS A 255 9.03 -19.39 11.10
CA CYS A 255 8.49 -20.65 10.59
C CYS A 255 7.62 -20.45 9.35
N ALA A 256 7.21 -21.54 8.72
CA ALA A 256 6.17 -21.54 7.71
C ALA A 256 5.17 -22.67 7.97
N VAL A 257 3.89 -22.40 7.74
CA VAL A 257 2.80 -23.36 7.94
C VAL A 257 2.06 -23.61 6.64
N PHE A 258 1.70 -24.87 6.39
CA PHE A 258 1.05 -25.30 5.15
C PHE A 258 -0.13 -26.23 5.41
N ASN A 259 -1.21 -26.02 4.67
CA ASN A 259 -2.34 -26.94 4.56
C ASN A 259 -2.84 -26.97 3.10
N PRO A 260 -2.66 -28.08 2.36
CA PRO A 260 -3.14 -28.21 0.98
C PRO A 260 -4.67 -28.00 0.83
N ASP A 261 -5.44 -28.27 1.88
CA ASP A 261 -6.89 -28.08 1.87
C ASP A 261 -7.32 -26.62 2.14
N GLY A 262 -6.38 -25.78 2.58
CA GLY A 262 -6.59 -24.38 2.93
C GLY A 262 -6.45 -24.10 4.44
N LEU A 263 -5.93 -22.92 4.77
CA LEU A 263 -5.80 -22.41 6.13
C LEU A 263 -7.00 -21.51 6.47
N ASP A 264 -7.56 -21.69 7.67
CA ASP A 264 -8.49 -20.71 8.24
C ASP A 264 -7.68 -19.51 8.76
N ILE A 265 -7.77 -18.40 8.03
CA ILE A 265 -6.97 -17.19 8.26
C ILE A 265 -7.34 -16.49 9.57
N ASP A 266 -8.62 -16.47 9.93
CA ASP A 266 -9.08 -15.83 11.16
C ASP A 266 -8.66 -16.67 12.37
N ALA A 267 -8.78 -18.00 12.28
CA ALA A 267 -8.30 -18.91 13.32
C ALA A 267 -6.77 -18.86 13.48
N LEU A 268 -6.02 -18.79 12.37
CA LEU A 268 -4.56 -18.65 12.40
C LEU A 268 -4.12 -17.32 13.02
N HIS A 269 -4.85 -16.24 12.74
CA HIS A 269 -4.59 -14.94 13.36
C HIS A 269 -4.83 -14.94 14.87
N ALA A 270 -5.91 -15.59 15.32
CA ALA A 270 -6.18 -15.79 16.74
C ALA A 270 -5.06 -16.61 17.42
N HIS A 271 -4.64 -17.73 16.81
CA HIS A 271 -3.53 -18.57 17.29
C HIS A 271 -2.22 -17.79 17.44
N ARG A 272 -1.87 -16.97 16.43
CA ARG A 272 -0.68 -16.12 16.49
C ARG A 272 -0.77 -15.06 17.58
N THR A 273 -1.95 -14.49 17.78
CA THR A 273 -2.18 -13.48 18.83
C THR A 273 -2.00 -14.08 20.23
N GLU A 274 -2.41 -15.33 20.42
CA GLU A 274 -2.30 -16.04 21.70
C GLU A 274 -0.88 -16.57 21.97
N THR A 275 -0.23 -17.15 20.95
CA THR A 275 1.04 -17.87 21.12
C THR A 275 2.28 -17.05 20.73
N GLY A 276 2.09 -15.95 19.99
CA GLY A 276 3.17 -15.14 19.43
C GLY A 276 3.76 -15.66 18.11
N SER A 277 3.33 -16.82 17.61
CA SER A 277 3.85 -17.44 16.38
C SER A 277 2.74 -18.16 15.59
N VAL A 278 2.95 -18.40 14.30
CA VAL A 278 2.06 -19.26 13.49
C VAL A 278 2.42 -20.74 13.61
N ARG A 279 3.54 -21.07 14.26
CA ARG A 279 4.05 -22.42 14.48
C ARG A 279 3.01 -23.32 15.15
N ASP A 280 3.00 -24.58 14.75
CA ASP A 280 2.18 -25.66 15.31
C ASP A 280 0.67 -25.37 15.27
N PHE A 281 0.23 -24.59 14.27
CA PHE A 281 -1.20 -24.35 14.04
C PHE A 281 -1.95 -25.67 13.75
N PRO A 282 -3.06 -25.96 14.46
CA PRO A 282 -3.79 -27.21 14.29
C PRO A 282 -4.25 -27.43 12.84
N GLY A 283 -3.97 -28.62 12.30
CA GLY A 283 -4.32 -28.98 10.91
C GLY A 283 -3.33 -28.48 9.86
N ALA A 284 -2.27 -27.76 10.24
CA ALA A 284 -1.19 -27.37 9.34
C ALA A 284 0.11 -28.11 9.65
N THR A 285 0.93 -28.28 8.62
CA THR A 285 2.31 -28.78 8.73
C THR A 285 3.26 -27.61 8.90
N THR A 286 4.16 -27.68 9.89
CA THR A 286 5.15 -26.63 10.14
C THR A 286 6.51 -27.01 9.55
N THR A 287 7.16 -26.06 8.89
CA THR A 287 8.51 -26.16 8.33
C THR A 287 9.32 -24.91 8.67
N SER A 288 10.62 -24.92 8.34
CA SER A 288 11.51 -23.76 8.50
C SER A 288 11.12 -22.63 7.54
N SER A 289 11.26 -21.38 7.98
CA SER A 289 11.04 -20.18 7.15
C SER A 289 11.88 -20.19 5.87
N ALA A 290 13.15 -20.60 5.95
CA ALA A 290 14.08 -20.62 4.81
C ALA A 290 13.61 -21.48 3.62
N ALA A 291 12.94 -22.60 3.91
CA ALA A 291 12.37 -23.46 2.88
C ALA A 291 10.95 -23.04 2.49
N GLY A 292 10.31 -22.11 3.21
CA GLY A 292 8.88 -21.83 3.10
C GLY A 292 8.45 -21.45 1.68
N LEU A 293 9.18 -20.55 1.01
CA LEU A 293 8.84 -20.10 -0.34
C LEU A 293 8.96 -21.20 -1.40
N THR A 294 9.80 -22.22 -1.17
CA THR A 294 10.09 -23.30 -2.14
C THR A 294 9.47 -24.65 -1.74
N HIS A 295 8.88 -24.73 -0.55
CA HIS A 295 8.39 -25.97 0.06
C HIS A 295 7.22 -26.58 -0.71
N MET A 296 6.28 -25.73 -1.15
CA MET A 296 5.03 -26.15 -1.78
C MET A 296 4.80 -25.36 -3.07
N ALA A 297 4.31 -26.04 -4.11
CA ALA A 297 3.83 -25.38 -5.32
C ALA A 297 2.43 -24.81 -5.07
N ALA A 298 2.17 -23.61 -5.58
CA ALA A 298 0.85 -22.99 -5.57
C ALA A 298 0.69 -22.10 -6.81
N ASP A 299 -0.54 -21.69 -7.10
CA ASP A 299 -0.82 -20.87 -8.27
C ASP A 299 -0.20 -19.45 -8.11
N VAL A 300 -0.31 -18.87 -6.90
CA VAL A 300 0.14 -17.51 -6.60
C VAL A 300 1.03 -17.42 -5.36
N LEU A 301 2.09 -16.60 -5.45
CA LEU A 301 2.89 -16.15 -4.31
C LEU A 301 2.61 -14.67 -4.01
N ILE A 302 2.36 -14.36 -2.73
CA ILE A 302 2.16 -13.00 -2.24
C ILE A 302 3.27 -12.64 -1.23
N PRO A 303 4.35 -11.98 -1.66
CA PRO A 303 5.34 -11.45 -0.73
C PRO A 303 4.84 -10.16 -0.06
N ALA A 304 4.63 -10.21 1.25
CA ALA A 304 4.07 -9.16 2.10
C ALA A 304 4.91 -8.86 3.36
N ALA A 305 6.19 -9.28 3.38
CA ALA A 305 7.09 -9.13 4.52
C ALA A 305 8.11 -7.99 4.33
N LYS A 306 9.26 -8.27 3.70
CA LYS A 306 10.38 -7.35 3.49
C LYS A 306 10.74 -7.25 2.00
N GLU A 307 11.49 -6.21 1.66
CA GLU A 307 12.20 -6.09 0.39
C GLU A 307 13.17 -7.27 0.15
N ASN A 308 13.48 -7.54 -1.12
CA ASN A 308 14.43 -8.57 -1.55
C ASN A 308 14.14 -9.98 -1.01
N ALA A 309 12.87 -10.33 -0.81
CA ALA A 309 12.43 -11.67 -0.45
C ALA A 309 12.70 -12.72 -1.55
N VAL A 310 12.68 -12.29 -2.81
CA VAL A 310 12.93 -13.11 -4.00
C VAL A 310 14.15 -12.57 -4.73
N THR A 311 15.21 -13.36 -4.72
CA THR A 311 16.53 -13.02 -5.27
C THR A 311 16.99 -14.08 -6.26
N THR A 312 18.14 -13.86 -6.90
CA THR A 312 18.78 -14.85 -7.77
C THR A 312 19.17 -16.15 -7.05
N GLU A 313 19.15 -16.16 -5.71
CA GLU A 313 19.47 -17.35 -4.90
C GLU A 313 18.28 -18.32 -4.77
N ASN A 314 17.04 -17.83 -4.82
CA ASN A 314 15.85 -18.65 -4.59
C ASN A 314 14.84 -18.66 -5.75
N CYS A 315 14.91 -17.69 -6.67
CA CYS A 315 13.90 -17.53 -7.71
C CYS A 315 13.76 -18.75 -8.62
N ASP A 316 14.86 -19.47 -8.88
CA ASP A 316 14.89 -20.64 -9.76
C ASP A 316 14.11 -21.84 -9.19
N ASP A 317 13.96 -21.93 -7.86
CA ASP A 317 13.25 -22.99 -7.17
C ASP A 317 11.75 -22.70 -6.94
N LEU A 318 11.31 -21.47 -7.21
CA LEU A 318 9.93 -21.05 -7.03
C LEU A 318 8.99 -21.74 -8.05
N LYS A 319 7.85 -22.22 -7.55
CA LYS A 319 6.85 -22.99 -8.32
C LYS A 319 5.49 -22.29 -8.27
N TYR A 320 5.46 -21.07 -8.81
CA TYR A 320 4.27 -20.22 -8.90
C TYR A 320 4.10 -19.71 -10.32
N ASP A 321 2.84 -19.56 -10.76
CA ASP A 321 2.52 -18.99 -12.07
C ASP A 321 2.48 -17.45 -12.02
N LEU A 322 2.12 -16.91 -10.86
CA LEU A 322 1.99 -15.48 -10.63
C LEU A 322 2.56 -15.05 -9.27
N ILE A 323 3.26 -13.92 -9.25
CA ILE A 323 3.73 -13.24 -8.04
C ILE A 323 3.00 -11.90 -7.91
N VAL A 324 2.42 -11.63 -6.75
CA VAL A 324 1.65 -10.40 -6.46
C VAL A 324 2.32 -9.63 -5.33
N GLU A 325 3.07 -8.59 -5.69
CA GLU A 325 3.98 -7.93 -4.74
C GLU A 325 3.26 -7.01 -3.75
N ALA A 326 3.01 -7.49 -2.54
CA ALA A 326 2.35 -6.71 -1.50
C ALA A 326 3.30 -5.84 -0.69
N ALA A 327 4.56 -6.27 -0.52
CA ALA A 327 5.65 -5.47 0.04
C ALA A 327 6.21 -4.49 -1.00
N ASN A 328 7.08 -3.55 -0.59
CA ASN A 328 7.83 -2.72 -1.55
C ASN A 328 9.13 -3.45 -1.95
N GLY A 329 9.37 -3.60 -3.25
CA GLY A 329 10.49 -4.31 -3.87
C GLY A 329 10.82 -5.69 -3.31
N PRO A 330 9.84 -6.61 -3.19
CA PRO A 330 10.14 -7.96 -2.72
C PRO A 330 10.92 -8.80 -3.75
N VAL A 331 10.84 -8.47 -5.05
CA VAL A 331 11.59 -9.17 -6.13
C VAL A 331 12.69 -8.24 -6.65
N THR A 332 13.94 -8.72 -6.63
CA THR A 332 15.08 -8.00 -7.24
C THR A 332 14.96 -7.97 -8.77
N ALA A 333 15.52 -6.95 -9.43
CA ALA A 333 15.47 -6.81 -10.89
C ALA A 333 16.06 -8.02 -11.64
N ASP A 334 17.16 -8.58 -11.14
CA ASP A 334 17.78 -9.79 -11.71
C ASP A 334 16.88 -11.03 -11.56
N ALA A 335 16.19 -11.16 -10.41
CA ALA A 335 15.25 -12.26 -10.20
C ALA A 335 14.02 -12.15 -11.11
N GLU A 336 13.48 -10.94 -11.31
CA GLU A 336 12.37 -10.70 -12.25
C GLU A 336 12.74 -11.15 -13.67
N THR A 337 13.97 -10.86 -14.12
CA THR A 337 14.44 -11.29 -15.44
C THR A 337 14.40 -12.82 -15.59
N ARG A 338 14.83 -13.57 -14.57
CA ARG A 338 14.80 -15.04 -14.59
C ARG A 338 13.38 -15.62 -14.50
N LEU A 339 12.54 -15.02 -13.66
CA LEU A 339 11.15 -15.45 -13.46
C LEU A 339 10.31 -15.23 -14.71
N THR A 340 10.41 -14.06 -15.32
CA THR A 340 9.69 -13.72 -16.56
C THR A 340 10.13 -14.55 -17.74
N ALA A 341 11.44 -14.86 -17.86
CA ALA A 341 11.95 -15.79 -18.88
C ALA A 341 11.36 -17.22 -18.75
N ARG A 342 10.93 -17.61 -17.54
CA ARG A 342 10.22 -18.88 -17.27
C ARG A 342 8.71 -18.79 -17.45
N GLY A 343 8.18 -17.62 -17.82
CA GLY A 343 6.75 -17.36 -18.01
C GLY A 343 6.00 -16.93 -16.75
N VAL A 344 6.68 -16.78 -15.60
CA VAL A 344 6.06 -16.30 -14.36
C VAL A 344 5.66 -14.84 -14.52
N GLN A 345 4.41 -14.54 -14.22
CA GLN A 345 3.88 -13.19 -14.27
C GLN A 345 4.12 -12.47 -12.93
N ILE A 346 4.40 -11.18 -12.97
CA ILE A 346 4.63 -10.38 -11.76
C ILE A 346 3.72 -9.16 -11.80
N LEU A 347 2.82 -9.06 -10.82
CA LEU A 347 2.07 -7.84 -10.53
C LEU A 347 2.95 -6.94 -9.65
N PRO A 348 3.36 -5.76 -10.15
CA PRO A 348 4.37 -4.95 -9.49
C PRO A 348 3.84 -4.29 -8.22
N ASP A 349 4.72 -4.14 -7.24
CA ASP A 349 4.51 -3.45 -5.97
C ASP A 349 3.96 -2.03 -6.13
N LEU A 350 4.45 -1.32 -7.15
CA LEU A 350 4.02 0.02 -7.55
C LEU A 350 2.50 0.11 -7.72
N TYR A 351 1.89 -0.97 -8.19
CA TYR A 351 0.46 -1.11 -8.37
C TYR A 351 -0.20 -1.74 -7.15
N VAL A 352 0.18 -2.97 -6.80
CA VAL A 352 -0.55 -3.84 -5.85
C VAL A 352 -0.73 -3.18 -4.47
N ASN A 353 0.32 -2.53 -3.95
CA ASN A 353 0.28 -1.98 -2.59
C ASN A 353 -0.20 -0.52 -2.54
N ALA A 354 -0.64 0.05 -3.68
CA ALA A 354 -1.12 1.43 -3.79
C ALA A 354 -2.42 1.70 -3.02
N GLY A 355 -3.18 0.67 -2.64
CA GLY A 355 -4.42 0.84 -1.88
C GLY A 355 -4.25 1.63 -0.58
N GLY A 356 -3.09 1.51 0.08
CA GLY A 356 -2.76 2.29 1.28
C GLY A 356 -2.67 3.80 1.04
N VAL A 357 -2.16 4.23 -0.13
CA VAL A 357 -2.08 5.65 -0.49
C VAL A 357 -3.43 6.18 -0.99
N VAL A 358 -4.20 5.36 -1.73
CA VAL A 358 -5.56 5.71 -2.17
C VAL A 358 -6.47 5.98 -0.98
N VAL A 359 -6.50 5.10 0.03
CA VAL A 359 -7.35 5.33 1.20
C VAL A 359 -6.81 6.46 2.09
N SER A 360 -5.49 6.68 2.10
CA SER A 360 -4.90 7.89 2.73
C SER A 360 -5.34 9.18 2.02
N TYR A 361 -5.49 9.15 0.69
CA TYR A 361 -6.05 10.27 -0.07
C TYR A 361 -7.51 10.53 0.32
N PHE A 362 -8.33 9.48 0.43
CA PHE A 362 -9.70 9.63 0.91
C PHE A 362 -9.78 10.19 2.34
N GLU A 363 -8.88 9.75 3.24
CA GLU A 363 -8.77 10.33 4.58
C GLU A 363 -8.40 11.82 4.56
N TRP A 364 -7.48 12.20 3.68
CA TRP A 364 -7.07 13.59 3.50
C TRP A 364 -8.22 14.45 2.97
N VAL A 365 -8.93 13.97 1.94
CA VAL A 365 -10.14 14.63 1.40
C VAL A 365 -11.20 14.79 2.48
N LYS A 366 -11.52 13.72 3.23
CA LYS A 366 -12.47 13.77 4.36
C LYS A 366 -12.12 14.87 5.37
N ASN A 367 -10.84 14.99 5.71
CA ASN A 367 -10.37 15.98 6.69
C ASN A 367 -10.38 17.42 6.13
N ILE A 368 -10.29 17.60 4.82
CA ILE A 368 -10.40 18.92 4.17
C ILE A 368 -11.84 19.33 3.94
N THR A 369 -12.73 18.38 3.64
CA THR A 369 -14.16 18.66 3.44
C THR A 369 -14.91 18.82 4.76
N HIS A 370 -14.33 18.37 5.88
CA HIS A 370 -14.96 18.37 7.21
C HIS A 370 -16.28 17.59 7.26
N MET A 371 -16.46 16.65 6.32
CA MET A 371 -17.68 15.87 6.15
C MET A 371 -17.35 14.39 6.02
N SER A 372 -18.17 13.55 6.65
CA SER A 372 -18.07 12.10 6.47
C SER A 372 -18.66 11.69 5.13
N PHE A 373 -18.06 10.71 4.47
CA PHE A 373 -18.60 10.19 3.21
C PHE A 373 -20.01 9.62 3.40
N GLY A 374 -20.88 9.90 2.42
CA GLY A 374 -22.28 9.51 2.45
C GLY A 374 -23.15 10.25 3.48
N LEU A 375 -22.65 11.31 4.15
CA LEU A 375 -23.46 12.06 5.12
C LEU A 375 -24.72 12.68 4.48
N MET A 376 -24.60 13.23 3.28
CA MET A 376 -25.72 13.89 2.58
C MET A 376 -26.61 12.92 1.81
N ASP A 377 -26.05 11.81 1.31
CA ASP A 377 -26.74 10.96 0.34
C ASP A 377 -27.35 9.69 0.97
N ARG A 378 -26.96 9.31 2.20
CA ARG A 378 -27.39 8.04 2.82
C ARG A 378 -28.89 7.87 2.89
N ARG A 379 -29.60 8.86 3.42
CA ARG A 379 -31.07 8.80 3.53
C ARG A 379 -31.74 8.86 2.18
N GLU A 380 -31.21 9.68 1.26
CA GLU A 380 -31.73 9.78 -0.10
C GLU A 380 -31.64 8.44 -0.84
N ASN A 381 -30.48 7.77 -0.78
CA ASN A 381 -30.27 6.45 -1.39
C ASN A 381 -31.23 5.39 -0.83
N ILE A 382 -31.49 5.39 0.48
CA ILE A 382 -32.47 4.48 1.09
C ILE A 382 -33.88 4.77 0.54
N THR A 383 -34.28 6.04 0.51
CA THR A 383 -35.61 6.44 0.01
C THR A 383 -35.78 6.10 -1.47
N VAL A 384 -34.76 6.32 -2.30
CA VAL A 384 -34.77 5.93 -3.71
C VAL A 384 -34.84 4.40 -3.84
N GLY A 385 -34.03 3.66 -3.08
CA GLY A 385 -34.05 2.19 -3.07
C GLY A 385 -35.41 1.62 -2.65
N GLU A 386 -36.07 2.23 -1.66
CA GLU A 386 -37.45 1.90 -1.27
C GLU A 386 -38.45 2.15 -2.40
N ALA A 387 -38.40 3.33 -3.03
CA ALA A 387 -39.28 3.66 -4.14
C ALA A 387 -39.11 2.70 -5.33
N VAL A 388 -37.88 2.24 -5.60
CA VAL A 388 -37.59 1.25 -6.65
C VAL A 388 -38.16 -0.11 -6.28
N VAL A 389 -37.98 -0.59 -5.04
CA VAL A 389 -38.57 -1.84 -4.57
C VAL A 389 -40.09 -1.80 -4.70
N ASP A 390 -40.72 -0.73 -4.23
CA ASP A 390 -42.17 -0.58 -4.27
C ASP A 390 -42.69 -0.53 -5.72
N ALA A 391 -41.98 0.18 -6.62
CA ALA A 391 -42.33 0.19 -8.04
C ALA A 391 -42.24 -1.21 -8.67
N LEU A 392 -41.17 -1.97 -8.38
CA LEU A 392 -40.99 -3.33 -8.90
C LEU A 392 -42.05 -4.30 -8.36
N GLU A 393 -42.34 -4.25 -7.06
CA GLU A 393 -43.37 -5.10 -6.43
C GLU A 393 -44.77 -4.76 -6.97
N ASN A 394 -45.06 -3.49 -7.22
CA ASN A 394 -46.31 -3.05 -7.85
C ASN A 394 -46.44 -3.52 -9.31
N ILE A 395 -45.36 -3.42 -10.10
CA ILE A 395 -45.37 -3.84 -11.52
C ILE A 395 -45.47 -5.38 -11.64
N THR A 396 -44.74 -6.11 -10.82
CA THR A 396 -44.68 -7.58 -10.88
C THR A 396 -45.84 -8.26 -10.13
N GLY A 397 -46.55 -7.52 -9.27
CA GLY A 397 -47.59 -8.05 -8.39
C GLY A 397 -47.06 -9.06 -7.36
N SER A 398 -45.73 -9.16 -7.20
CA SER A 398 -45.06 -10.17 -6.37
C SER A 398 -43.99 -9.49 -5.52
N ARG A 399 -43.85 -9.95 -4.27
CA ARG A 399 -42.83 -9.43 -3.36
C ARG A 399 -41.44 -9.89 -3.79
N LEU A 400 -40.46 -8.99 -3.77
CA LEU A 400 -39.07 -9.34 -4.03
C LEU A 400 -38.52 -10.22 -2.89
N PRO A 401 -37.66 -11.22 -3.19
CA PRO A 401 -36.91 -11.94 -2.17
C PRO A 401 -36.12 -11.01 -1.25
N ASP A 402 -36.06 -11.32 0.05
CA ASP A 402 -35.46 -10.43 1.06
C ASP A 402 -33.99 -10.09 0.75
N ARG A 403 -33.23 -11.01 0.14
CA ARG A 403 -31.85 -10.76 -0.30
C ARG A 403 -31.78 -9.66 -1.35
N GLN A 404 -32.65 -9.68 -2.37
CA GLN A 404 -32.67 -8.66 -3.42
C GLN A 404 -33.16 -7.32 -2.86
N ARG A 405 -34.16 -7.37 -1.98
CA ARG A 405 -34.66 -6.18 -1.27
C ARG A 405 -33.56 -5.52 -0.42
N ALA A 406 -32.75 -6.31 0.27
CA ALA A 406 -31.63 -5.80 1.07
C ALA A 406 -30.54 -5.15 0.21
N ILE A 407 -30.25 -5.71 -0.96
CA ILE A 407 -29.27 -5.13 -1.91
C ILE A 407 -29.75 -3.78 -2.44
N ILE A 408 -31.03 -3.67 -2.83
CA ILE A 408 -31.57 -2.42 -3.39
C ILE A 408 -31.71 -1.33 -2.32
N ARG A 409 -32.08 -1.71 -1.08
CA ARG A 409 -32.21 -0.78 0.05
C ARG A 409 -30.89 -0.57 0.81
N HIS A 410 -29.76 -0.98 0.23
CA HIS A 410 -28.48 -0.95 0.93
C HIS A 410 -28.12 0.47 1.39
N GLU A 411 -27.79 0.60 2.67
CA GLU A 411 -27.24 1.84 3.21
C GLU A 411 -25.74 1.88 2.94
N SER A 412 -25.32 2.77 2.03
CA SER A 412 -23.88 2.98 1.78
C SER A 412 -23.21 3.63 3.00
N ARG A 413 -22.50 2.82 3.78
CA ARG A 413 -21.65 3.30 4.89
C ARG A 413 -20.35 3.89 4.33
N GLU A 414 -19.61 4.60 5.18
CA GLU A 414 -18.32 5.18 4.81
C GLU A 414 -17.36 4.11 4.25
N ILE A 415 -17.24 2.96 4.94
CA ILE A 415 -16.44 1.83 4.46
C ILE A 415 -16.85 1.32 3.07
N ASP A 416 -18.14 1.32 2.74
CA ASP A 416 -18.62 0.80 1.45
C ASP A 416 -18.21 1.74 0.31
N LEU A 417 -18.29 3.05 0.55
CA LEU A 417 -17.82 4.07 -0.39
C LEU A 417 -16.30 4.04 -0.55
N VAL A 418 -15.55 3.86 0.55
CA VAL A 418 -14.08 3.69 0.52
C VAL A 418 -13.69 2.47 -0.30
N ARG A 419 -14.35 1.33 -0.08
CA ARG A 419 -14.08 0.08 -0.80
C ARG A 419 -14.41 0.19 -2.28
N SER A 420 -15.53 0.82 -2.62
CA SER A 420 -15.93 1.05 -4.02
C SER A 420 -14.98 2.01 -4.74
N GLY A 421 -14.62 3.15 -4.12
CA GLY A 421 -13.66 4.09 -4.71
C GLY A 421 -12.26 3.50 -4.84
N LEU A 422 -11.83 2.68 -3.87
CA LEU A 422 -10.56 1.95 -3.95
C LEU A 422 -10.58 0.95 -5.11
N GLU A 423 -11.65 0.18 -5.28
CA GLU A 423 -11.80 -0.77 -6.38
C GLU A 423 -11.70 -0.08 -7.74
N GLU A 424 -12.48 0.97 -7.95
CA GLU A 424 -12.48 1.74 -9.21
C GLU A 424 -11.08 2.23 -9.59
N ILE A 425 -10.35 2.82 -8.62
CA ILE A 425 -8.99 3.31 -8.84
C ILE A 425 -8.03 2.17 -9.16
N MET A 426 -8.13 1.05 -8.45
CA MET A 426 -7.26 -0.11 -8.68
C MET A 426 -7.53 -0.75 -10.04
N VAL A 427 -8.79 -0.93 -10.44
CA VAL A 427 -9.15 -1.51 -11.75
C VAL A 427 -8.65 -0.59 -12.87
N ARG A 428 -8.96 0.70 -12.80
CA ARG A 428 -8.54 1.66 -13.81
C ARG A 428 -7.02 1.74 -13.96
N ALA A 429 -6.28 1.75 -12.85
CA ALA A 429 -4.82 1.74 -12.91
C ALA A 429 -4.27 0.47 -13.57
N PHE A 430 -4.95 -0.68 -13.42
CA PHE A 430 -4.57 -1.89 -14.15
C PHE A 430 -4.87 -1.78 -15.65
N ASP A 431 -6.02 -1.23 -16.02
CA ASP A 431 -6.37 -0.98 -17.41
C ASP A 431 -5.33 -0.07 -18.09
N ASP A 432 -4.87 0.98 -17.40
CA ASP A 432 -3.81 1.87 -17.89
C ASP A 432 -2.48 1.11 -18.10
N ILE A 433 -2.12 0.19 -17.19
CA ILE A 433 -0.93 -0.67 -17.33
C ILE A 433 -1.08 -1.59 -18.54
N MET A 434 -2.26 -2.19 -18.72
CA MET A 434 -2.53 -3.11 -19.83
C MET A 434 -2.53 -2.38 -21.18
N GLU A 435 -3.11 -1.18 -21.24
CA GLU A 435 -3.05 -0.32 -22.44
C GLU A 435 -1.59 0.00 -22.80
N GLN A 436 -0.77 0.35 -21.81
CA GLN A 436 0.66 0.60 -22.06
C GLN A 436 1.41 -0.68 -22.46
N LYS A 437 1.12 -1.82 -21.84
CA LYS A 437 1.70 -3.12 -22.19
C LYS A 437 1.35 -3.53 -23.62
N GLN A 438 0.16 -3.19 -24.12
CA GLN A 438 -0.22 -3.40 -25.53
C GLN A 438 0.55 -2.49 -26.48
N LYS A 439 0.83 -1.23 -26.09
CA LYS A 439 1.66 -0.30 -26.86
C LYS A 439 3.13 -0.72 -26.89
N THR A 440 3.60 -1.41 -25.86
CA THR A 440 5.00 -1.87 -25.75
C THR A 440 5.05 -3.37 -25.39
N PRO A 441 4.75 -4.29 -26.34
CA PRO A 441 4.55 -5.71 -26.03
C PRO A 441 5.73 -6.44 -25.39
N ASP A 442 6.96 -5.95 -25.57
CA ASP A 442 8.17 -6.62 -25.10
C ASP A 442 8.51 -6.36 -23.62
N VAL A 443 7.81 -5.44 -22.95
CA VAL A 443 8.17 -5.01 -21.58
C VAL A 443 7.37 -5.74 -20.48
N THR A 444 7.88 -5.86 -19.26
CA THR A 444 7.11 -6.50 -18.17
C THR A 444 5.94 -5.61 -17.72
N LEU A 445 4.99 -6.17 -16.94
CA LEU A 445 3.92 -5.37 -16.32
C LEU A 445 4.49 -4.26 -15.42
N ARG A 446 5.63 -4.53 -14.75
CA ARG A 446 6.35 -3.50 -13.99
C ARG A 446 6.82 -2.39 -14.89
N THR A 447 7.57 -2.69 -15.95
CA THR A 447 8.08 -1.67 -16.86
C THR A 447 6.95 -0.86 -17.49
N ALA A 448 5.84 -1.51 -17.89
CA ALA A 448 4.64 -0.81 -18.38
C ALA A 448 4.07 0.16 -17.34
N ALA A 449 3.95 -0.27 -16.08
CA ALA A 449 3.51 0.59 -14.99
C ALA A 449 4.45 1.79 -14.78
N TYR A 450 5.77 1.57 -14.77
CA TYR A 450 6.74 2.66 -14.66
C TYR A 450 6.63 3.64 -15.83
N ILE A 451 6.48 3.17 -17.07
CA ILE A 451 6.28 4.04 -18.25
C ILE A 451 5.04 4.93 -18.05
N VAL A 452 3.89 4.37 -17.65
CA VAL A 452 2.67 5.14 -17.39
C VAL A 452 2.93 6.25 -16.38
N THR A 453 3.62 5.95 -15.28
CA THR A 453 3.88 6.92 -14.21
C THR A 453 4.83 8.03 -14.64
N ILE A 454 5.92 7.66 -15.32
CA ILE A 454 6.94 8.58 -15.80
C ILE A 454 6.33 9.54 -16.82
N LEU A 455 5.52 9.04 -17.75
CA LEU A 455 4.83 9.88 -18.74
C LEU A 455 3.84 10.83 -18.08
N ARG A 456 3.06 10.38 -17.09
CA ARG A 456 2.14 11.26 -16.36
C ARG A 456 2.88 12.38 -15.64
N ILE A 457 3.97 12.08 -14.94
CA ILE A 457 4.79 13.09 -14.27
C ILE A 457 5.42 14.05 -15.29
N ALA A 458 5.91 13.52 -16.42
CA ALA A 458 6.46 14.33 -17.51
C ALA A 458 5.43 15.29 -18.10
N ASP A 459 4.18 14.85 -18.27
CA ASP A 459 3.11 15.70 -18.80
C ASP A 459 2.79 16.87 -17.86
N PHE A 460 2.88 16.68 -16.54
CA PHE A 460 2.81 17.78 -15.58
C PHE A 460 3.95 18.78 -15.77
N TYR A 461 5.20 18.32 -15.90
CA TYR A 461 6.35 19.19 -16.12
C TYR A 461 6.24 19.97 -17.44
N ARG A 462 5.83 19.30 -18.53
CA ARG A 462 5.60 19.94 -19.84
C ARG A 462 4.52 21.01 -19.76
N ALA A 463 3.43 20.75 -19.03
CA ALA A 463 2.33 21.70 -18.87
C ALA A 463 2.74 22.99 -18.15
N ILE A 464 3.77 22.94 -17.30
CA ILE A 464 4.35 24.11 -16.62
C ILE A 464 5.58 24.70 -17.33
N GLY A 465 5.90 24.20 -18.53
CA GLY A 465 6.97 24.73 -19.39
C GLY A 465 8.38 24.21 -19.08
N LEU A 466 8.49 23.03 -18.46
CA LEU A 466 9.76 22.34 -18.18
C LEU A 466 10.02 21.14 -19.10
#